data_AF-A0A7S3ZM68-F1
#
_entry.id   AF-A0A7S3ZM68-F1
#
_cell.length_a   1.000
_cell.length_b   1.000
_cell.length_c   1.000
_cell.angle_alpha   90.00
_cell.angle_beta   90.00
_cell.angle_gamma   90.00
#
_symmetry.space_group_name_H-M   'P 1'
#
loop_
_entity.id
_entity.type
_entity.pdbx_description
1 polymer ?
#
loop_
_entity_poly.entity_id
_entity_poly.type
_entity_poly.pdbx_seq_one_letter_code
_entity_poly.pdbx_strand_id
1 'polypeptide(L)'
;MPRGGRIALVLLQTAFAARPMEVWLDARPLGPAHGAASLLDASDGLFDRAIVAGAADDERFFVADASEPVARLRFSDESIAGGSTIVTGDASQSAAIALVGSVAWCHVDATSGQPCIVAENLLAKADGTGTLIACTARTAADCPGLAFALNRGVDALVLDSDAPDAVREAAAIAKAQRAETAAPDEDAAAARDAPAGPVSLEQWTVSGVSDGGVADRVAVDFTTLLSNDEGLLVGSSAKALALVLGETATGGFVPPRPFRVNAGPVHSYVLAAGGKTTYLSEV
;
A
#
# COMPACT_ATOMS: atom_id res chain seq x y z
N MET A 1 -3.71 -3.40 -37.88
CA MET A 1 -4.53 -2.99 -36.72
C MET A 1 -5.25 -4.23 -36.22
N PRO A 2 -4.94 -4.77 -35.03
CA PRO A 2 -5.71 -5.89 -34.51
C PRO A 2 -7.12 -5.39 -34.17
N ARG A 3 -8.12 -6.08 -34.71
CA ARG A 3 -9.55 -5.83 -34.44
C ARG A 3 -9.86 -6.18 -32.98
N GLY A 4 -10.72 -5.40 -32.35
CA GLY A 4 -11.04 -5.42 -30.92
C GLY A 4 -11.41 -6.82 -30.38
N GLY A 5 -10.40 -7.55 -29.91
CA GLY A 5 -10.59 -8.76 -29.13
C GLY A 5 -11.29 -8.44 -27.82
N ARG A 6 -12.10 -9.37 -27.33
CA ARG A 6 -12.66 -9.29 -25.98
C ARG A 6 -11.78 -10.09 -25.04
N ILE A 7 -11.49 -9.55 -23.87
CA ILE A 7 -10.84 -10.25 -22.76
C ILE A 7 -11.77 -10.26 -21.56
N ALA A 8 -11.73 -11.33 -20.77
CA ALA A 8 -12.41 -11.37 -19.48
C ALA A 8 -11.44 -10.81 -18.42
N LEU A 9 -11.89 -9.80 -17.68
CA LEU A 9 -11.11 -9.09 -16.69
C LEU A 9 -11.85 -9.07 -15.36
N VAL A 10 -11.11 -9.11 -14.27
CA VAL A 10 -11.60 -8.87 -12.91
C VAL A 10 -10.98 -7.56 -12.45
N LEU A 11 -11.83 -6.60 -12.13
CA LEU A 11 -11.45 -5.50 -11.27
C LEU A 11 -11.60 -5.98 -9.83
N LEU A 12 -10.48 -6.23 -9.17
CA LEU A 12 -10.49 -6.42 -7.73
C LEU A 12 -10.70 -5.04 -7.13
N GLN A 13 -11.97 -4.71 -6.89
CA GLN A 13 -12.33 -3.60 -6.01
C GLN A 13 -11.77 -3.95 -4.64
N THR A 14 -10.56 -3.47 -4.37
CA THR A 14 -10.03 -3.37 -3.02
C THR A 14 -10.84 -2.28 -2.34
N ALA A 15 -12.04 -2.66 -1.92
CA ALA A 15 -12.77 -1.87 -0.97
C ALA A 15 -11.98 -1.91 0.32
N PHE A 16 -11.04 -0.99 0.50
CA PHE A 16 -10.85 -0.40 1.82
C PHE A 16 -12.00 0.55 2.02
N ALA A 17 -12.60 0.55 3.23
CA ALA A 17 -13.09 1.82 3.73
C ALA A 17 -11.85 2.72 3.67
N ALA A 18 -11.76 3.49 2.59
CA ALA A 18 -10.58 4.26 2.27
C ALA A 18 -10.53 5.34 3.34
N ARG A 19 -9.89 5.03 4.47
CA ARG A 19 -9.49 6.08 5.38
C ARG A 19 -8.54 6.94 4.57
N PRO A 20 -8.87 8.21 4.37
CA PRO A 20 -8.03 9.04 3.54
C PRO A 20 -6.70 9.21 4.29
N MET A 21 -5.58 9.12 3.56
CA MET A 21 -4.23 9.23 4.12
C MET A 21 -4.13 10.45 5.05
N GLU A 22 -3.66 10.24 6.27
CA GLU A 22 -3.47 11.33 7.22
C GLU A 22 -2.15 12.08 6.93
N VAL A 23 -2.11 13.36 7.27
CA VAL A 23 -0.91 14.21 7.20
C VAL A 23 -0.58 14.66 8.61
N TRP A 24 0.58 14.27 9.12
CA TRP A 24 1.00 14.54 10.49
C TRP A 24 2.18 15.49 10.52
N LEU A 25 2.25 16.30 11.57
CA LEU A 25 3.41 17.15 11.88
C LEU A 25 4.31 16.45 12.88
N ASP A 26 5.59 16.25 12.58
CA ASP A 26 6.58 15.92 13.60
C ASP A 26 7.06 17.19 14.29
N ALA A 27 6.52 17.43 15.48
CA ALA A 27 6.82 18.59 16.32
C ALA A 27 7.80 18.24 17.44
N ARG A 28 8.38 17.03 17.47
CA ARG A 28 9.42 16.66 18.45
C ARG A 28 10.61 17.63 18.45
N PRO A 29 11.11 18.14 17.30
CA PRO A 29 12.20 19.13 17.26
C PRO A 29 11.85 20.48 17.90
N LEU A 30 10.57 20.85 17.95
CA LEU A 30 10.10 22.16 18.47
C LEU A 30 10.11 22.25 20.01
N GLY A 31 10.35 21.13 20.70
CA GLY A 31 10.26 21.06 22.16
C GLY A 31 8.81 20.87 22.67
N PRO A 32 8.51 21.19 23.94
CA PRO A 32 7.23 20.85 24.56
C PRO A 32 6.05 21.41 23.76
N ALA A 33 4.96 20.63 23.67
CA ALA A 33 3.82 20.70 22.74
C ALA A 33 3.13 22.07 22.52
N HIS A 34 3.52 23.13 23.23
CA HIS A 34 3.01 24.50 23.12
C HIS A 34 3.12 25.08 21.69
N GLY A 35 4.13 24.67 20.91
CA GLY A 35 4.27 25.08 19.50
C GLY A 35 3.37 24.30 18.53
N ALA A 36 3.17 23.01 18.79
CA ALA A 36 2.47 22.09 17.88
C ALA A 36 0.99 22.44 17.73
N ALA A 37 0.29 22.76 18.82
CA ALA A 37 -1.13 23.10 18.77
C ALA A 37 -1.38 24.36 17.95
N SER A 38 -0.56 25.40 18.19
CA SER A 38 -0.64 26.63 17.40
C SER A 38 -0.33 26.41 15.93
N LEU A 39 0.60 25.51 15.60
CA LEU A 39 0.92 25.16 14.21
C LEU A 39 -0.21 24.39 13.55
N LEU A 40 -0.80 23.39 14.21
CA LEU A 40 -1.97 22.67 13.71
C LEU A 40 -3.13 23.64 13.44
N ASP A 41 -3.46 24.49 14.40
CA ASP A 41 -4.61 25.39 14.31
C ASP A 41 -4.37 26.51 13.27
N ALA A 42 -3.14 27.01 13.13
CA ALA A 42 -2.78 28.01 12.11
C ALA A 42 -2.59 27.42 10.70
N SER A 43 -2.60 26.09 10.56
CA SER A 43 -2.33 25.43 9.29
C SER A 43 -3.57 25.28 8.39
N ASP A 44 -4.71 25.87 8.76
CA ASP A 44 -6.00 25.72 8.04
C ASP A 44 -6.34 24.25 7.75
N GLY A 45 -6.05 23.39 8.74
CA GLY A 45 -6.32 21.96 8.71
C GLY A 45 -5.37 21.15 7.83
N LEU A 46 -4.23 21.70 7.35
CA LEU A 46 -3.23 20.95 6.57
C LEU A 46 -2.75 19.67 7.27
N PHE A 47 -2.72 19.66 8.60
CA PHE A 47 -2.32 18.52 9.41
C PHE A 47 -3.52 17.96 10.17
N ASP A 48 -3.65 16.63 10.17
CA ASP A 48 -4.65 15.90 10.93
C ASP A 48 -4.19 15.68 12.40
N ARG A 49 -2.88 15.46 12.60
CA ARG A 49 -2.27 15.10 13.90
C ARG A 49 -0.85 15.63 14.03
N ALA A 50 -0.27 15.52 15.23
CA ALA A 50 1.16 15.75 15.43
C ALA A 50 1.81 14.71 16.32
N ILE A 51 3.10 14.44 16.11
CA ILE A 51 3.95 13.71 17.05
C ILE A 51 4.72 14.73 17.88
N VAL A 52 4.70 14.60 19.21
CA VAL A 52 5.35 15.52 20.14
C VAL A 52 6.23 14.78 21.14
N ALA A 53 7.18 15.51 21.73
CA ALA A 53 7.96 15.03 22.87
C ALA A 53 7.34 15.52 24.18
N GLY A 54 7.34 14.68 25.22
CA GLY A 54 6.91 15.08 26.57
C GLY A 54 5.45 14.71 26.85
N ALA A 55 4.61 15.69 27.20
CA ALA A 55 3.20 15.48 27.52
C ALA A 55 2.30 16.33 26.60
N ALA A 56 1.10 15.83 26.36
CA ALA A 56 0.09 16.46 25.51
C ALA A 56 -1.31 16.17 26.03
N ASP A 57 -2.16 17.21 26.07
CA ASP A 57 -3.56 17.12 26.49
C ASP A 57 -4.54 17.05 25.30
N ASP A 58 -4.04 17.18 24.07
CA ASP A 58 -4.83 17.16 22.83
C ASP A 58 -4.84 15.74 22.22
N GLU A 59 -6.02 15.19 21.94
CA GLU A 59 -6.21 13.85 21.34
C GLU A 59 -5.64 13.74 19.92
N ARG A 60 -5.34 14.86 19.26
CA ARG A 60 -4.64 14.92 17.97
C ARG A 60 -3.14 14.64 18.10
N PHE A 61 -2.60 14.57 19.32
CA PHE A 61 -1.17 14.36 19.55
C PHE A 61 -0.82 12.93 19.91
N PHE A 62 0.23 12.43 19.26
CA PHE A 62 0.96 11.25 19.71
C PHE A 62 2.18 11.68 20.50
N VAL A 63 2.26 11.23 21.75
CA VAL A 63 3.45 11.40 22.58
C VAL A 63 4.44 10.29 22.23
N ALA A 64 5.62 10.67 21.75
CA ALA A 64 6.72 9.74 21.51
C ALA A 64 7.67 9.70 22.70
N ASP A 65 7.90 8.50 23.22
CA ASP A 65 8.93 8.28 24.24
C ASP A 65 10.35 8.42 23.69
N ALA A 66 11.28 8.84 24.54
CA ALA A 66 12.71 8.89 24.20
C ALA A 66 13.38 7.50 24.15
N SER A 67 12.62 6.40 24.04
CA SER A 67 13.16 5.04 24.14
C SER A 67 13.72 4.52 22.81
N GLU A 68 14.99 4.13 22.83
CA GLU A 68 15.66 3.40 21.74
C GLU A 68 15.59 1.88 22.00
N PRO A 69 15.48 1.01 20.97
CA PRO A 69 15.52 1.30 19.52
C PRO A 69 14.14 1.63 18.90
N VAL A 70 13.05 1.46 19.64
CA VAL A 70 11.68 1.80 19.21
C VAL A 70 11.03 2.65 20.29
N ALA A 71 10.67 3.88 19.93
CA ALA A 71 9.91 4.78 20.75
C ALA A 71 8.44 4.32 20.80
N ARG A 72 7.84 4.30 21.99
CA ARG A 72 6.38 4.08 22.09
C ARG A 72 5.67 5.37 21.70
N LEU A 73 4.64 5.23 20.88
CA LEU A 73 3.66 6.28 20.62
C LEU A 73 2.47 6.07 21.55
N ARG A 74 2.08 7.10 22.29
CA ARG A 74 0.92 7.09 23.18
C ARG A 74 -0.08 8.17 22.78
N PHE A 75 -1.34 7.91 23.04
CA PHE A 75 -2.37 8.95 23.04
C PHE A 75 -2.22 9.85 24.27
N SER A 76 -2.95 10.96 24.31
CA SER A 76 -3.00 11.88 25.45
C SER A 76 -3.53 11.23 26.75
N ASP A 77 -4.28 10.14 26.64
CA ASP A 77 -4.77 9.34 27.77
C ASP A 77 -3.79 8.26 28.26
N GLU A 78 -2.53 8.31 27.81
CA GLU A 78 -1.44 7.36 28.11
C GLU A 78 -1.61 5.96 27.51
N SER A 79 -2.70 5.69 26.78
CA SER A 79 -2.86 4.40 26.09
C SER A 79 -1.88 4.27 24.92
N ILE A 80 -1.45 3.03 24.63
CA ILE A 80 -0.45 2.76 23.58
C ILE A 80 -1.12 2.88 22.21
N ALA A 81 -0.68 3.86 21.43
CA ALA A 81 -1.09 4.05 20.04
C ALA A 81 -0.23 3.26 19.06
N GLY A 82 1.07 3.12 19.34
CA GLY A 82 2.00 2.67 18.32
C GLY A 82 3.45 2.53 18.74
N GLY A 83 4.29 2.26 17.75
CA GLY A 83 5.74 2.37 17.85
C GLY A 83 6.30 3.28 16.76
N SER A 84 7.40 3.95 17.06
CA SER A 84 8.13 4.85 16.17
C SER A 84 9.59 4.45 16.15
N THR A 85 10.18 4.28 14.97
CA THR A 85 11.61 3.92 14.84
C THR A 85 12.26 4.64 13.68
N ILE A 86 13.54 4.97 13.84
CA ILE A 86 14.39 5.42 12.73
C ILE A 86 14.98 4.17 12.06
N VAL A 87 14.86 4.09 10.74
CA VAL A 87 15.33 2.96 9.94
C VAL A 87 16.62 3.34 9.23
N THR A 88 17.74 2.84 9.75
CA THR A 88 19.09 3.06 9.22
C THR A 88 19.68 1.82 8.54
N GLY A 89 19.03 0.66 8.69
CA GLY A 89 19.40 -0.60 8.04
C GLY A 89 18.54 -1.78 8.50
N ASP A 90 18.95 -2.99 8.13
CA ASP A 90 18.17 -4.24 8.27
C ASP A 90 17.69 -4.52 9.71
N ALA A 91 18.54 -4.25 10.70
CA ALA A 91 18.20 -4.48 12.11
C ALA A 91 17.05 -3.56 12.57
N SER A 92 17.14 -2.26 12.26
CA SER A 92 16.08 -1.29 12.57
C SER A 92 14.81 -1.54 11.77
N GLN A 93 14.92 -1.97 10.52
CA GLN A 93 13.75 -2.35 9.71
C GLN A 93 13.08 -3.61 10.27
N SER A 94 13.85 -4.60 10.71
CA SER A 94 13.32 -5.80 11.37
C SER A 94 12.59 -5.47 12.66
N ALA A 95 13.09 -4.48 13.43
CA ALA A 95 12.41 -3.99 14.61
C ALA A 95 11.06 -3.31 14.26
N ALA A 96 11.01 -2.51 13.19
CA ALA A 96 9.76 -1.94 12.70
C ALA A 96 8.75 -3.03 12.27
N ILE A 97 9.22 -4.02 11.51
CA ILE A 97 8.42 -5.17 11.05
C ILE A 97 7.87 -5.97 12.24
N ALA A 98 8.61 -6.09 13.33
CA ALA A 98 8.17 -6.81 14.53
C ALA A 98 6.98 -6.14 15.25
N LEU A 99 6.74 -4.84 15.01
CA LEU A 99 5.57 -4.14 15.55
C LEU A 99 4.29 -4.49 14.81
N VAL A 100 4.41 -4.86 13.54
CA VAL A 100 3.27 -5.11 12.66
C VAL A 100 2.41 -6.26 13.19
N GLY A 101 1.11 -6.01 13.32
CA GLY A 101 0.13 -6.92 13.93
C GLY A 101 -0.02 -6.78 15.45
N SER A 102 0.88 -6.05 16.13
CA SER A 102 0.87 -5.88 17.59
C SER A 102 0.50 -4.47 18.05
N VAL A 103 0.52 -3.49 17.16
CA VAL A 103 0.22 -2.08 17.47
C VAL A 103 -0.76 -1.49 16.46
N ALA A 104 -1.48 -0.42 16.84
CA ALA A 104 -2.35 0.28 15.90
C ALA A 104 -1.53 1.07 14.88
N TRP A 105 -0.51 1.84 15.31
CA TRP A 105 0.35 2.61 14.42
C TRP A 105 1.81 2.15 14.45
N CYS A 106 2.40 1.94 13.27
CA CYS A 106 3.82 1.76 13.09
C CYS A 106 4.38 2.94 12.30
N HIS A 107 5.04 3.85 13.00
CA HIS A 107 5.74 4.98 12.42
C HIS A 107 7.19 4.64 12.10
N VAL A 108 7.66 4.97 10.89
CA VAL A 108 9.06 4.84 10.51
C VAL A 108 9.63 6.10 9.89
N ASP A 109 10.82 6.45 10.35
CA ASP A 109 11.66 7.43 9.69
C ASP A 109 12.80 6.74 8.93
N ALA A 110 12.64 6.57 7.63
CA ALA A 110 13.60 5.89 6.74
C ALA A 110 14.35 6.85 5.80
N THR A 111 14.30 8.14 6.10
CA THR A 111 14.78 9.23 5.25
C THR A 111 16.33 9.35 5.21
N SER A 112 17.06 8.54 5.99
CA SER A 112 18.52 8.36 5.83
C SER A 112 18.89 7.33 4.76
N GLY A 113 17.91 6.61 4.21
CA GLY A 113 18.10 5.53 3.23
C GLY A 113 17.11 5.61 2.08
N GLN A 114 16.34 4.54 1.87
CA GLN A 114 15.37 4.40 0.79
C GLN A 114 13.94 4.35 1.34
N PRO A 115 13.31 5.51 1.63
CA PRO A 115 12.04 5.57 2.35
C PRO A 115 10.90 4.84 1.65
N CYS A 116 10.81 4.91 0.32
CA CYS A 116 9.79 4.16 -0.44
C CYS A 116 9.93 2.65 -0.26
N ILE A 117 11.14 2.09 -0.35
CA ILE A 117 11.37 0.64 -0.22
C ILE A 117 11.01 0.15 1.20
N VAL A 118 11.36 0.93 2.22
CA VAL A 118 10.98 0.60 3.61
C VAL A 118 9.47 0.65 3.79
N ALA A 119 8.80 1.67 3.23
CA ALA A 119 7.35 1.79 3.27
C ALA A 119 6.66 0.61 2.56
N GLU A 120 7.12 0.22 1.38
CA GLU A 120 6.58 -0.93 0.63
C GLU A 120 6.70 -2.23 1.43
N ASN A 121 7.86 -2.50 2.04
CA ASN A 121 8.07 -3.69 2.85
C ASN A 121 7.14 -3.73 4.08
N LEU A 122 6.94 -2.60 4.75
CA LEU A 122 6.04 -2.52 5.91
C LEU A 122 4.58 -2.61 5.51
N LEU A 123 4.17 -1.97 4.41
CA LEU A 123 2.82 -2.08 3.86
C LEU A 123 2.49 -3.52 3.47
N ALA A 124 3.41 -4.20 2.79
CA ALA A 124 3.26 -5.61 2.44
C ALA A 124 3.11 -6.49 3.68
N LYS A 125 3.88 -6.20 4.75
CA LYS A 125 3.78 -6.95 6.00
C LYS A 125 2.52 -6.63 6.80
N ALA A 126 2.06 -5.38 6.73
CA ALA A 126 0.87 -4.91 7.43
C ALA A 126 -0.43 -5.30 6.70
N ASP A 127 -0.35 -5.81 5.48
CA ASP A 127 -1.51 -6.28 4.76
C ASP A 127 -2.24 -7.40 5.50
N GLY A 128 -3.55 -7.23 5.67
CA GLY A 128 -4.38 -8.10 6.51
C GLY A 128 -4.14 -7.98 8.02
N THR A 129 -3.25 -7.08 8.46
CA THR A 129 -3.10 -6.72 9.88
C THR A 129 -3.91 -5.45 10.18
N GLY A 130 -4.30 -5.28 11.44
CA GLY A 130 -4.92 -4.04 11.90
C GLY A 130 -3.93 -2.90 12.12
N THR A 131 -2.65 -3.06 11.72
CA THR A 131 -1.60 -2.04 11.91
C THR A 131 -1.55 -1.08 10.74
N LEU A 132 -1.41 0.22 11.06
CA LEU A 132 -1.40 1.32 10.11
C LEU A 132 0.03 1.85 9.99
N ILE A 133 0.45 2.20 8.77
CA ILE A 133 1.82 2.61 8.49
C ILE A 133 1.90 4.12 8.33
N ALA A 134 2.73 4.75 9.15
CA ALA A 134 3.08 6.16 9.04
C ALA A 134 4.56 6.29 8.62
N CYS A 135 4.86 7.11 7.62
CA CYS A 135 6.24 7.29 7.14
C CYS A 135 6.65 8.77 7.15
N THR A 136 7.87 9.04 7.61
CA THR A 136 8.46 10.38 7.53
C THR A 136 8.79 10.74 6.08
N ALA A 137 8.36 11.93 5.66
CA ALA A 137 8.77 12.59 4.43
C ALA A 137 9.44 13.93 4.79
N ARG A 138 10.73 14.08 4.46
CA ARG A 138 11.47 15.32 4.74
C ARG A 138 11.29 16.36 3.64
N THR A 139 11.01 15.92 2.42
CA THR A 139 10.85 16.81 1.28
C THR A 139 9.53 16.59 0.57
N ALA A 140 9.05 17.62 -0.12
CA ALA A 140 7.92 17.53 -1.04
C ALA A 140 8.12 16.42 -2.10
N ALA A 141 9.35 16.11 -2.48
CA ALA A 141 9.69 15.09 -3.46
C ALA A 141 9.45 13.65 -2.95
N ASP A 142 9.53 13.43 -1.63
CA ASP A 142 9.26 12.11 -1.02
C ASP A 142 7.76 11.79 -1.00
N CYS A 143 6.91 12.83 -0.97
CA CYS A 143 5.47 12.71 -0.75
C CYS A 143 4.76 11.85 -1.81
N PRO A 144 4.95 12.03 -3.14
CA PRO A 144 4.28 11.20 -4.13
C PRO A 144 4.66 9.72 -4.03
N GLY A 145 5.94 9.41 -3.82
CA GLY A 145 6.42 8.03 -3.74
C GLY A 145 5.82 7.27 -2.55
N LEU A 146 5.74 7.94 -1.40
CA LEU A 146 5.14 7.36 -0.18
C LEU A 146 3.61 7.33 -0.23
N ALA A 147 2.97 8.36 -0.80
CA ALA A 147 1.51 8.44 -0.96
C ALA A 147 0.96 7.37 -1.91
N PHE A 148 1.78 6.87 -2.85
CA PHE A 148 1.40 5.79 -3.77
C PHE A 148 2.21 4.50 -3.59
N ALA A 149 2.91 4.32 -2.47
CA ALA A 149 3.67 3.10 -2.21
C ALA A 149 2.77 1.85 -2.37
N LEU A 150 3.22 0.87 -3.16
CA LEU A 150 2.45 -0.30 -3.60
C LEU A 150 1.07 0.01 -4.22
N ASN A 151 0.87 1.19 -4.83
CA ASN A 151 -0.42 1.69 -5.34
C ASN A 151 -1.56 1.70 -4.28
N ARG A 152 -1.18 1.65 -3.01
CA ARG A 152 -2.06 1.76 -1.84
C ARG A 152 -1.79 3.06 -1.09
N GLY A 153 -0.51 3.40 -0.94
CA GLY A 153 -0.05 4.49 -0.11
C GLY A 153 0.12 4.11 1.35
N VAL A 154 0.98 4.85 2.04
CA VAL A 154 1.04 4.85 3.50
C VAL A 154 -0.27 5.39 4.09
N ASP A 155 -0.58 4.97 5.32
CA ASP A 155 -1.78 5.44 6.01
C ASP A 155 -1.61 6.86 6.57
N ALA A 156 -0.36 7.27 6.83
CA ALA A 156 -0.03 8.65 7.18
C ALA A 156 1.35 9.08 6.65
N LEU A 157 1.47 10.35 6.25
CA LEU A 157 2.75 11.02 6.01
C LEU A 157 3.09 11.88 7.21
N VAL A 158 4.32 11.73 7.73
CA VAL A 158 4.83 12.52 8.85
C VAL A 158 5.82 13.56 8.30
N LEU A 159 5.51 14.84 8.48
CA LEU A 159 6.29 15.95 7.93
C LEU A 159 7.08 16.65 9.03
N ASP A 160 8.38 16.79 8.82
CA ASP A 160 9.32 17.31 9.82
C ASP A 160 9.27 18.84 9.95
N SER A 161 9.04 19.36 11.16
CA SER A 161 8.90 20.80 11.46
C SER A 161 10.14 21.69 11.22
N ASP A 162 11.30 21.13 10.84
CA ASP A 162 12.57 21.86 10.70
C ASP A 162 12.55 23.02 9.67
N ALA A 163 11.58 23.07 8.76
CA ALA A 163 11.40 24.17 7.80
C ALA A 163 9.90 24.47 7.53
N PRO A 164 9.28 25.44 8.24
CA PRO A 164 7.82 25.66 8.19
C PRO A 164 7.23 25.86 6.79
N ASP A 165 7.93 26.58 5.90
CA ASP A 165 7.43 26.82 4.54
C ASP A 165 7.48 25.54 3.67
N ALA A 166 8.58 24.78 3.75
CA ALA A 166 8.73 23.51 3.04
C ALA A 166 7.74 22.45 3.54
N VAL A 167 7.44 22.48 4.84
CA VAL A 167 6.45 21.64 5.50
C VAL A 167 5.04 21.93 5.02
N ARG A 168 4.68 23.20 4.84
CA ARG A 168 3.37 23.58 4.28
C ARG A 168 3.23 23.16 2.82
N GLU A 169 4.28 23.30 2.02
CA GLU A 169 4.31 22.82 0.64
C GLU A 169 4.13 21.30 0.56
N ALA A 170 4.90 20.55 1.34
CA ALA A 170 4.79 19.09 1.43
C ALA A 170 3.39 18.64 1.91
N ALA A 171 2.81 19.33 2.90
CA ALA A 171 1.46 19.05 3.39
C ALA A 171 0.38 19.31 2.33
N ALA A 172 0.52 20.40 1.56
CA ALA A 172 -0.41 20.71 0.47
C ALA A 172 -0.34 19.65 -0.64
N ILE A 173 0.86 19.20 -1.01
CA ILE A 173 1.07 18.11 -1.98
C ILE A 173 0.46 16.81 -1.44
N ALA A 174 0.76 16.43 -0.21
CA ALA A 174 0.22 15.25 0.44
C ALA A 174 -1.32 15.25 0.46
N LYS A 175 -1.93 16.40 0.74
CA LYS A 175 -3.40 16.56 0.67
C LYS A 175 -3.96 16.47 -0.74
N ALA A 176 -3.27 17.01 -1.74
CA ALA A 176 -3.69 16.82 -3.13
C ALA A 176 -3.70 15.33 -3.49
N GLN A 177 -2.66 14.58 -3.07
CA GLN A 177 -2.63 13.12 -3.25
C GLN A 177 -3.76 12.41 -2.48
N ARG A 178 -4.04 12.84 -1.24
CA ARG A 178 -5.18 12.34 -0.45
C ARG A 178 -6.50 12.53 -1.17
N ALA A 179 -6.73 13.68 -1.81
CA ALA A 179 -7.97 13.94 -2.54
C ALA A 179 -8.14 13.02 -3.77
N GLU A 180 -7.04 12.64 -4.42
CA GLU A 180 -7.03 11.63 -5.49
C GLU A 180 -7.35 10.23 -4.96
N THR A 181 -6.88 9.88 -3.76
CA THR A 181 -7.12 8.57 -3.12
C THR A 181 -8.50 8.47 -2.44
N ALA A 182 -9.08 9.59 -2.02
CA ALA A 182 -10.29 9.64 -1.20
C ALA A 182 -11.60 9.61 -2.00
N ALA A 183 -11.59 9.46 -3.32
CA ALA A 183 -12.82 9.25 -4.10
C ALA A 183 -13.30 7.79 -3.91
N PRO A 184 -14.35 7.52 -3.11
CA PRO A 184 -14.82 6.17 -2.87
C PRO A 184 -16.03 5.89 -3.77
N ASP A 185 -16.05 4.74 -4.45
CA ASP A 185 -17.32 4.11 -4.83
C ASP A 185 -17.99 3.65 -3.52
N GLU A 186 -19.17 4.21 -3.21
CA GLU A 186 -19.90 3.98 -1.96
C GLU A 186 -20.37 2.52 -1.77
N ASP A 187 -20.36 1.69 -2.82
CA ASP A 187 -20.86 0.31 -2.81
C ASP A 187 -19.86 -0.73 -2.23
N ALA A 188 -18.63 -0.33 -1.94
CA ALA A 188 -17.53 -1.28 -1.74
C ALA A 188 -17.39 -1.79 -0.28
N ALA A 189 -17.88 -1.05 0.73
CA ALA A 189 -17.52 -1.26 2.14
C ALA A 189 -18.00 -2.58 2.81
N ALA A 190 -18.83 -3.39 2.15
CA ALA A 190 -19.54 -4.51 2.79
C ALA A 190 -18.89 -5.91 2.68
N ALA A 191 -17.76 -6.11 1.97
CA ALA A 191 -17.34 -7.44 1.51
C ALA A 191 -16.03 -8.00 2.12
N ARG A 192 -15.77 -7.81 3.42
CA ARG A 192 -14.42 -8.03 3.98
C ARG A 192 -14.18 -9.29 4.83
N ASP A 193 -15.21 -10.03 5.21
CA ASP A 193 -15.06 -11.22 6.08
C ASP A 193 -15.73 -12.49 5.53
N ALA A 194 -16.12 -12.51 4.26
CA ALA A 194 -16.66 -13.70 3.63
C ALA A 194 -15.52 -14.53 3.01
N PRO A 195 -15.58 -15.89 3.07
CA PRO A 195 -14.74 -16.71 2.19
C PRO A 195 -14.93 -16.21 0.76
N ALA A 196 -13.83 -15.98 0.04
CA ALA A 196 -13.85 -15.38 -1.30
C ALA A 196 -14.95 -16.03 -2.12
N GLY A 197 -16.06 -15.31 -2.28
CA GLY A 197 -17.17 -15.75 -3.10
C GLY A 197 -16.70 -15.89 -4.55
N PRO A 198 -17.53 -16.47 -5.43
CA PRO A 198 -17.21 -16.54 -6.84
C PRO A 198 -16.83 -15.15 -7.37
N VAL A 199 -15.62 -15.03 -7.93
CA VAL A 199 -15.14 -13.79 -8.54
C VAL A 199 -15.91 -13.56 -9.84
N SER A 200 -16.53 -12.38 -9.98
CA SER A 200 -17.27 -12.03 -11.19
C SER A 200 -16.31 -11.54 -12.29
N LEU A 201 -16.46 -12.09 -13.50
CA LEU A 201 -15.69 -11.71 -14.68
C LEU A 201 -16.48 -10.71 -15.53
N GLU A 202 -15.81 -9.65 -15.97
CA GLU A 202 -16.38 -8.68 -16.90
C GLU A 202 -15.71 -8.76 -18.27
N GLN A 203 -16.48 -8.57 -19.35
CA GLN A 203 -15.91 -8.53 -20.70
C GLN A 203 -15.44 -7.12 -21.06
N TRP A 204 -14.16 -7.00 -21.40
CA TRP A 204 -13.51 -5.75 -21.79
C TRP A 204 -13.05 -5.81 -23.24
N THR A 205 -13.01 -4.66 -23.92
CA THR A 205 -12.54 -4.57 -25.31
C THR A 205 -11.10 -4.12 -25.35
N VAL A 206 -10.25 -4.87 -26.05
CA VAL A 206 -8.85 -4.50 -26.28
C VAL A 206 -8.80 -3.30 -27.23
N SER A 207 -8.39 -2.13 -26.70
CA SER A 207 -8.27 -0.88 -27.47
C SER A 207 -6.97 -0.78 -28.25
N GLY A 208 -5.91 -1.48 -27.81
CA GLY A 208 -4.61 -1.51 -28.45
C GLY A 208 -3.68 -2.55 -27.84
N VAL A 209 -2.60 -2.87 -28.54
CA VAL A 209 -1.53 -3.76 -28.07
C VAL A 209 -0.20 -3.08 -28.37
N SER A 210 0.69 -3.03 -27.39
CA SER A 210 2.05 -2.51 -27.50
C SER A 210 3.06 -3.54 -27.01
N ASP A 211 4.30 -3.43 -27.47
CA ASP A 211 5.42 -4.23 -26.97
C ASP A 211 5.76 -3.82 -25.52
N GLY A 212 6.01 -4.81 -24.65
CA GLY A 212 6.34 -4.62 -23.24
C GLY A 212 7.84 -4.80 -22.92
N GLY A 213 8.68 -5.03 -23.93
CA GLY A 213 10.10 -5.34 -23.78
C GLY A 213 10.38 -6.83 -23.54
N VAL A 214 11.64 -7.12 -23.17
CA VAL A 214 12.10 -8.48 -22.85
C VAL A 214 11.97 -8.73 -21.35
N ALA A 215 11.41 -9.89 -20.98
CA ALA A 215 11.29 -10.32 -19.60
C ALA A 215 11.38 -11.85 -19.48
N ASP A 216 11.80 -12.32 -18.30
CA ASP A 216 11.68 -13.73 -17.93
C ASP A 216 10.21 -14.12 -17.80
N ARG A 217 9.85 -15.30 -18.32
CA ARG A 217 8.46 -15.79 -18.36
C ARG A 217 8.22 -16.87 -17.31
N VAL A 218 7.02 -16.84 -16.73
CA VAL A 218 6.53 -17.88 -15.82
C VAL A 218 5.41 -18.66 -16.52
N ALA A 219 5.53 -19.98 -16.48
CA ALA A 219 4.46 -20.90 -16.82
C ALA A 219 4.13 -21.71 -15.57
N VAL A 220 2.85 -21.75 -15.21
CA VAL A 220 2.37 -22.45 -14.02
C VAL A 220 1.81 -23.79 -14.43
N ASP A 221 2.31 -24.85 -13.81
CA ASP A 221 1.83 -26.22 -13.99
C ASP A 221 0.96 -26.64 -12.80
N PHE A 222 -0.24 -27.11 -13.08
CA PHE A 222 -1.20 -27.61 -12.11
C PHE A 222 -1.08 -29.13 -11.98
N THR A 223 -1.47 -29.64 -10.81
CA THR A 223 -1.54 -31.08 -10.55
C THR A 223 -2.81 -31.74 -11.12
N THR A 224 -3.70 -30.94 -11.70
CA THR A 224 -4.97 -31.37 -12.31
C THR A 224 -5.11 -30.77 -13.71
N LEU A 225 -5.94 -31.41 -14.55
CA LEU A 225 -6.26 -30.91 -15.87
C LEU A 225 -7.34 -29.82 -15.77
N LEU A 226 -7.08 -28.70 -16.43
CA LEU A 226 -7.92 -27.54 -16.66
C LEU A 226 -8.88 -27.80 -17.83
N SER A 227 -10.09 -27.29 -17.69
CA SER A 227 -11.14 -27.17 -18.71
C SER A 227 -10.89 -25.95 -19.60
N ASN A 228 -11.63 -25.83 -20.72
CA ASN A 228 -11.40 -24.78 -21.73
C ASN A 228 -11.65 -23.35 -21.24
N ASP A 229 -12.35 -23.20 -20.13
CA ASP A 229 -12.72 -21.96 -19.47
C ASP A 229 -11.95 -21.75 -18.14
N GLU A 230 -11.00 -22.63 -17.81
CA GLU A 230 -10.19 -22.55 -16.61
C GLU A 230 -8.80 -21.97 -16.91
N GLY A 231 -8.22 -21.30 -15.92
CA GLY A 231 -6.95 -20.60 -16.07
C GLY A 231 -6.54 -19.84 -14.81
N LEU A 232 -5.67 -18.85 -14.98
CA LEU A 232 -5.23 -17.96 -13.90
C LEU A 232 -5.68 -16.53 -14.16
N LEU A 233 -6.01 -15.81 -13.09
CA LEU A 233 -6.19 -14.36 -13.13
C LEU A 233 -4.83 -13.70 -12.94
N VAL A 234 -4.33 -13.03 -13.98
CA VAL A 234 -3.00 -12.43 -14.02
C VAL A 234 -3.07 -11.00 -14.57
N GLY A 235 -2.27 -10.09 -14.03
CA GLY A 235 -2.21 -8.71 -14.52
C GLY A 235 -0.93 -7.98 -14.12
N SER A 236 -0.65 -6.86 -14.76
CA SER A 236 0.43 -5.95 -14.37
C SER A 236 0.08 -5.12 -13.13
N SER A 237 -1.17 -5.20 -12.65
CA SER A 237 -1.67 -4.53 -11.46
C SER A 237 -2.45 -5.52 -10.59
N ALA A 238 -2.24 -5.46 -9.28
CA ALA A 238 -3.00 -6.22 -8.29
C ALA A 238 -4.51 -5.94 -8.33
N LYS A 239 -4.94 -4.80 -8.87
CA LYS A 239 -6.35 -4.39 -8.91
C LYS A 239 -7.08 -4.79 -10.20
N ALA A 240 -6.35 -5.19 -11.25
CA ALA A 240 -6.90 -5.45 -12.57
C ALA A 240 -6.22 -6.68 -13.18
N LEU A 241 -6.92 -7.81 -13.15
CA LEU A 241 -6.40 -9.11 -13.59
C LEU A 241 -7.19 -9.64 -14.77
N ALA A 242 -6.52 -10.08 -15.83
CA ALA A 242 -7.12 -10.76 -16.96
C ALA A 242 -7.14 -12.28 -16.72
N LEU A 243 -8.19 -12.95 -17.17
CA LEU A 243 -8.22 -14.41 -17.19
C LEU A 243 -7.33 -14.93 -18.34
N VAL A 244 -6.21 -15.53 -17.97
CA VAL A 244 -5.30 -16.25 -18.87
C VAL A 244 -5.68 -17.73 -18.84
N LEU A 245 -6.31 -18.20 -19.92
CA LEU A 245 -6.75 -19.58 -20.05
C LEU A 245 -5.58 -20.56 -20.11
N GLY A 246 -5.84 -21.79 -19.63
CA GLY A 246 -4.92 -22.91 -19.79
C GLY A 246 -4.62 -23.21 -21.26
N GLU A 247 -3.51 -23.90 -21.51
CA GLU A 247 -3.15 -24.43 -22.82
C GLU A 247 -4.01 -25.64 -23.22
N THR A 248 -5.33 -25.48 -23.19
CA THR A 248 -6.31 -26.54 -23.47
C THR A 248 -6.72 -26.59 -24.95
N ALA A 249 -6.53 -25.49 -25.69
CA ALA A 249 -6.95 -25.36 -27.07
C ALA A 249 -6.16 -26.31 -28.01
N THR A 250 -6.86 -27.13 -28.78
CA THR A 250 -6.30 -28.14 -29.68
C THR A 250 -5.93 -27.62 -31.08
N GLY A 251 -5.69 -26.31 -31.21
CA GLY A 251 -5.59 -25.59 -32.49
C GLY A 251 -4.22 -25.62 -33.18
N GLY A 252 -3.78 -26.78 -33.66
CA GLY A 252 -3.14 -26.87 -34.99
C GLY A 252 -1.62 -27.05 -35.12
N PHE A 253 -0.78 -26.83 -34.10
CA PHE A 253 0.68 -27.01 -34.25
C PHE A 253 1.41 -27.58 -33.03
N VAL A 254 0.85 -27.46 -31.84
CA VAL A 254 1.44 -27.95 -30.58
C VAL A 254 0.36 -28.71 -29.80
N PRO A 255 0.64 -29.90 -29.27
CA PRO A 255 -0.31 -30.60 -28.41
C PRO A 255 -0.69 -29.74 -27.21
N PRO A 256 -1.98 -29.73 -26.79
CA PRO A 256 -2.39 -28.99 -25.61
C PRO A 256 -1.68 -29.56 -24.38
N ARG A 257 -1.37 -28.68 -23.44
CA ARG A 257 -0.92 -29.04 -22.08
C ARG A 257 -2.01 -28.54 -21.14
N PRO A 258 -3.13 -29.27 -21.01
CA PRO A 258 -4.27 -28.81 -20.24
C PRO A 258 -3.99 -28.74 -18.74
N PHE A 259 -2.75 -28.84 -18.28
CA PHE A 259 -2.34 -28.58 -16.91
C PHE A 259 -1.50 -27.29 -16.79
N ARG A 260 -1.26 -26.56 -17.89
CA ARG A 260 -0.33 -25.42 -17.95
C ARG A 260 -1.03 -24.12 -18.30
N VAL A 261 -0.63 -23.03 -17.64
CA VAL A 261 -0.97 -21.65 -18.01
C VAL A 261 0.31 -20.86 -18.30
N ASN A 262 0.37 -20.18 -19.44
CA ASN A 262 1.46 -19.22 -19.73
C ASN A 262 1.14 -17.88 -19.06
N ALA A 263 1.51 -17.75 -17.79
CA ALA A 263 1.00 -16.68 -16.93
C ALA A 263 1.54 -15.29 -17.30
N GLY A 264 2.76 -15.17 -17.82
CA GLY A 264 3.33 -13.88 -18.23
C GLY A 264 4.71 -13.62 -17.64
N PRO A 265 5.16 -12.35 -17.53
CA PRO A 265 6.46 -12.02 -16.97
C PRO A 265 6.51 -12.16 -15.44
N VAL A 266 7.70 -12.44 -14.89
CA VAL A 266 7.93 -12.72 -13.45
C VAL A 266 7.34 -11.68 -12.47
N HIS A 267 7.22 -10.42 -12.88
CA HIS A 267 6.71 -9.32 -12.05
C HIS A 267 5.18 -9.15 -12.11
N SER A 268 4.45 -9.99 -12.86
CA SER A 268 3.00 -9.89 -12.92
C SER A 268 2.36 -10.37 -11.63
N TYR A 269 1.23 -9.79 -11.27
CA TYR A 269 0.38 -10.24 -10.17
C TYR A 269 -0.49 -11.41 -10.61
N VAL A 270 -0.68 -12.38 -9.72
CA VAL A 270 -1.62 -13.49 -9.87
C VAL A 270 -2.56 -13.56 -8.66
N LEU A 271 -3.83 -13.87 -8.88
CA LEU A 271 -4.79 -14.11 -7.80
C LEU A 271 -4.51 -15.47 -7.14
N ALA A 272 -4.08 -15.43 -5.89
CA ALA A 272 -3.90 -16.58 -5.03
C ALA A 272 -5.18 -16.90 -4.22
N ALA A 273 -5.12 -18.01 -3.48
CA ALA A 273 -6.20 -18.43 -2.60
C ALA A 273 -6.59 -17.34 -1.59
N GLY A 274 -7.88 -17.25 -1.27
CA GLY A 274 -8.40 -16.26 -0.32
C GLY A 274 -8.53 -14.84 -0.87
N GLY A 275 -8.47 -14.67 -2.20
CA GLY A 275 -8.67 -13.36 -2.85
C GLY A 275 -7.46 -12.42 -2.78
N LYS A 276 -6.30 -12.94 -2.36
CA LYS A 276 -5.05 -12.18 -2.27
C LYS A 276 -4.28 -12.24 -3.60
N THR A 277 -3.61 -11.17 -3.96
CA THR A 277 -2.70 -11.15 -5.12
C THR A 277 -1.25 -11.25 -4.68
N THR A 278 -0.43 -12.00 -5.41
CA THR A 278 1.01 -12.17 -5.17
C THR A 278 1.76 -12.04 -6.51
N TYR A 279 3.07 -11.86 -6.50
CA TYR A 279 3.86 -11.88 -7.74
C TYR A 279 4.02 -13.31 -8.27
N LEU A 280 4.08 -13.46 -9.60
CA LEU A 280 4.37 -14.75 -10.23
C LEU A 280 5.73 -15.33 -9.82
N SER A 281 6.69 -14.50 -9.40
CA SER A 281 7.97 -14.94 -8.86
C SER A 281 7.88 -15.62 -7.49
N GLU A 282 6.74 -15.53 -6.81
CA GLU A 282 6.51 -16.07 -5.46
C GLU A 282 5.68 -17.36 -5.48
N VAL A 283 5.25 -17.82 -6.67
CA VAL A 283 4.42 -19.01 -6.89
C VAL A 283 5.26 -20.21 -7.31
#